data_AF-A0A5R2MZU8-F1
#
_entry.id   AF-A0A5R2MZU8-F1
#
_cell.length_a   1.000
_cell.length_b   1.000
_cell.length_c   1.000
_cell.angle_alpha   90.00
_cell.angle_beta   90.00
_cell.angle_gamma   90.00
#
_symmetry.space_group_name_H-M   'P 1'
#
loop_
_entity.id
_entity.type
_entity.pdbx_description
1 polymer ?
#
loop_
_entity_poly.entity_id
_entity_poly.type
_entity_poly.pdbx_seq_one_letter_code
_entity_poly.pdbx_strand_id
1 'polypeptide(L)' 'MRNAIVIAAALAASVLAGVAQAADHQVQMLNKGEKGVMVFQPDFVQAAPGDTVTFVPTDKGHDAETIN' A
#
# COMPACT_ATOMS: atom_id res chain seq x y z
N MET A 1 32.84 -20.18 -22.71
CA MET A 1 33.12 -19.36 -21.51
C MET A 1 32.32 -18.05 -21.48
N ARG A 2 32.30 -17.26 -22.56
CA ARG A 2 31.53 -16.00 -22.63
C ARG A 2 30.02 -16.15 -22.32
N ASN A 3 29.37 -17.17 -22.87
CA ASN A 3 27.93 -17.40 -22.66
C ASN A 3 27.61 -17.82 -21.21
N ALA A 4 28.49 -18.59 -20.58
CA ALA A 4 28.34 -19.00 -19.18
C ALA A 4 28.42 -17.80 -18.22
N ILE A 5 29.30 -16.82 -18.52
CA ILE A 5 29.43 -15.58 -17.75
C ILE A 5 28.17 -14.72 -17.89
N VAL A 6 27.62 -14.61 -19.11
CA VAL A 6 26.38 -13.84 -19.35
C VAL A 6 25.19 -14.46 -18.63
N ILE A 7 25.06 -15.80 -18.65
CA ILE A 7 23.99 -16.51 -17.95
C ILE A 7 24.12 -16.34 -16.43
N ALA A 8 25.33 -16.48 -15.88
CA ALA A 8 25.57 -16.29 -14.45
C ALA A 8 25.26 -14.86 -14.00
N ALA A 9 25.63 -13.86 -14.80
CA ALA A 9 25.34 -12.45 -14.51
C ALA A 9 23.83 -12.14 -14.56
N ALA A 10 23.10 -12.69 -15.54
CA ALA A 10 21.65 -12.54 -15.63
C ALA A 10 20.93 -13.20 -14.43
N LEU A 11 21.40 -14.38 -14.02
CA LEU A 11 20.83 -15.08 -12.87
C LEU A 11 21.08 -14.31 -11.57
N ALA A 12 22.29 -13.79 -11.36
CA ALA A 12 22.61 -12.94 -10.20
C ALA A 12 21.79 -11.63 -10.18
N ALA A 13 21.56 -11.00 -11.34
CA ALA A 13 20.72 -9.81 -11.45
C ALA A 13 19.24 -10.10 -11.11
N SER A 14 18.73 -11.28 -11.47
CA SER A 14 17.35 -11.67 -11.16
C SER A 14 17.07 -11.88 -9.67
N VAL A 15 18.10 -12.28 -8.90
CA VAL A 15 18.01 -12.41 -7.43
C VAL A 15 18.04 -11.03 -6.74
N LEU A 16 18.60 -10.01 -7.39
CA LEU A 16 18.65 -8.63 -6.92
C LEU A 16 17.42 -7.80 -7.32
N ALA A 17 16.59 -8.31 -8.23
CA ALA A 17 15.27 -7.75 -8.51
C ALA A 17 14.37 -8.04 -7.31
N GLY A 18 14.45 -7.17 -6.30
CA GLY A 18 13.84 -7.34 -5.00
C GLY A 18 12.37 -7.71 -5.08
N VAL A 19 11.92 -8.48 -4.08
CA VAL A 19 10.50 -8.72 -3.80
C VAL A 19 9.78 -7.37 -3.78
N ALA A 20 8.91 -7.13 -4.75
CA ALA A 20 7.99 -6.00 -4.72
C ALA A 20 7.04 -6.24 -3.53
N GLN A 21 7.30 -5.55 -2.42
CA GLN A 21 6.44 -5.55 -1.25
C GLN A 21 5.41 -4.44 -1.46
N ALA A 22 4.17 -4.82 -1.71
CA ALA A 22 3.04 -3.91 -1.64
C ALA A 22 2.87 -3.45 -0.18
N ALA A 23 2.67 -2.16 0.03
CA ALA A 23 2.36 -1.64 1.35
C ALA A 23 0.87 -1.83 1.68
N ASP A 24 0.59 -2.12 2.94
CA ASP A 24 -0.76 -2.18 3.48
C ASP A 24 -1.04 -0.92 4.33
N HIS A 25 -1.87 -0.03 3.80
CA HIS A 25 -2.30 1.19 4.48
C HIS A 25 -3.62 0.94 5.21
N GLN A 26 -3.75 1.43 6.44
CA GLN A 26 -5.01 1.40 7.19
C GLN A 26 -5.51 2.82 7.44
N VAL A 27 -6.80 3.03 7.15
CA VAL A 27 -7.49 4.31 7.36
C VAL A 27 -8.66 4.06 8.30
N GLN A 28 -8.63 4.66 9.47
CA GLN A 28 -9.69 4.53 10.48
C GLN A 28 -10.86 5.46 10.14
N MET A 29 -12.08 4.96 10.29
CA MET A 29 -13.31 5.74 10.17
C MET A 29 -13.87 6.01 11.57
N LEU A 30 -13.86 7.28 11.98
CA LEU A 30 -14.08 7.69 13.37
C LEU A 30 -15.18 8.74 13.47
N ASN A 31 -16.01 8.63 14.51
CA ASN A 31 -16.97 9.67 14.89
C ASN A 31 -16.26 10.95 15.37
N LYS A 32 -15.07 10.81 15.99
CA LYS A 32 -14.23 11.93 16.42
C LYS A 32 -12.75 11.56 16.32
N GLY A 33 -11.96 12.41 15.67
CA GLY A 33 -10.51 12.26 15.53
C GLY A 33 -9.79 13.60 15.63
N GLU A 34 -8.52 13.63 15.21
CA GLU A 34 -7.65 14.81 15.35
C GLU A 34 -8.19 16.04 14.60
N LYS A 35 -8.90 15.82 13.51
CA LYS A 35 -9.42 16.88 12.62
C LYS A 35 -10.90 17.23 12.84
N GLY A 36 -11.53 16.72 13.90
CA GLY A 36 -12.91 17.04 14.25
C GLY A 36 -13.80 15.81 14.34
N VAL A 37 -15.04 15.94 13.89
CA VAL A 37 -16.07 14.88 13.92
C VAL A 37 -16.26 14.26 12.54
N MET A 38 -16.60 12.97 12.48
CA MET A 38 -16.82 12.17 11.27
C MET A 38 -15.62 12.23 10.29
N VAL A 39 -14.51 11.60 10.67
CA VAL A 39 -13.23 11.73 9.95
C VAL A 39 -12.64 10.38 9.54
N PHE A 40 -11.93 10.38 8.42
CA PHE A 40 -10.93 9.37 8.10
C PHE A 40 -9.59 9.73 8.76
N GLN A 41 -8.87 8.76 9.32
CA GLN A 41 -7.55 8.98 9.91
C GLN A 41 -6.56 7.84 9.58
N PRO A 42 -5.47 8.12 8.84
CA PRO A 42 -5.12 9.42 8.24
C PRO A 42 -6.11 9.84 7.15
N ASP A 43 -6.23 11.14 6.89
CA ASP A 43 -7.10 11.69 5.85
C ASP A 43 -6.40 11.85 4.49
N PHE A 44 -5.13 11.43 4.40
CA PHE A 44 -4.35 11.37 3.17
C PHE A 44 -3.48 10.11 3.17
N VAL A 45 -3.53 9.36 2.06
CA VAL A 45 -2.70 8.19 1.81
C VAL A 45 -2.02 8.37 0.46
N GLN A 46 -0.69 8.31 0.44
CA GLN A 46 0.08 8.20 -0.78
C GLN A 46 0.40 6.72 -1.01
N ALA A 47 -0.25 6.10 -2.00
CA ALA A 47 -0.08 4.70 -2.35
C ALA A 47 0.62 4.54 -3.71
N ALA A 48 1.41 3.48 -3.86
CA ALA A 48 1.98 3.05 -5.13
C ALA A 48 1.10 1.95 -5.78
N PRO A 49 1.23 1.71 -7.10
CA PRO A 49 0.56 0.57 -7.73
C PRO A 49 0.93 -0.75 -7.05
N GLY A 50 -0.09 -1.49 -6.61
CA GLY A 50 0.06 -2.76 -5.89
C GLY A 50 -0.24 -2.65 -4.40
N ASP A 51 -0.14 -1.46 -3.80
CA ASP A 51 -0.51 -1.23 -2.40
C ASP A 51 -2.00 -1.47 -2.13
N THR A 52 -2.33 -1.76 -0.88
CA THR A 52 -3.72 -1.86 -0.42
C THR A 52 -4.06 -0.71 0.55
N VAL A 53 -5.30 -0.24 0.51
CA VAL A 53 -5.83 0.72 1.49
C VAL A 53 -7.08 0.09 2.12
N THR A 54 -6.99 -0.22 3.40
CA THR A 54 -8.09 -0.81 4.16
C THR A 54 -8.76 0.28 4.99
N PHE A 55 -10.02 0.57 4.67
CA PHE A 55 -10.87 1.43 5.49
C PHE A 55 -11.43 0.62 6.65
N VAL A 56 -10.97 0.92 7.86
CA VAL A 56 -11.34 0.23 9.09
C VAL A 56 -12.49 0.99 9.75
N PRO A 57 -13.70 0.42 9.86
CA PRO A 57 -14.83 1.02 10.57
C PRO A 57 -14.62 0.95 12.08
N THR A 58 -13.66 1.72 12.59
CA THR A 58 -13.32 1.76 14.02
C THR A 58 -14.54 2.18 14.84
N ASP A 59 -15.29 3.17 14.35
CA ASP A 59 -16.66 3.44 14.78
C ASP A 59 -17.66 2.89 13.75
N LYS A 60 -18.80 2.38 14.23
CA LYS A 60 -19.86 1.83 13.38
C LYS A 60 -20.63 2.96 12.67
N GLY A 61 -21.12 2.68 11.47
CA GLY A 61 -21.99 3.58 10.70
C GLY A 61 -21.28 4.33 9.57
N HIS A 62 -20.01 4.00 9.31
CA HIS A 62 -19.22 4.56 8.22
C HIS A 62 -18.99 3.53 7.11
N ASP A 63 -18.89 4.02 5.88
CA ASP A 63 -18.42 3.31 4.70
C ASP A 63 -17.40 4.17 3.92
N ALA A 64 -16.91 3.65 2.80
CA ALA A 64 -16.00 4.35 1.90
C ALA A 64 -16.47 4.17 0.46
N GLU A 65 -16.60 5.27 -0.27
CA GLU A 65 -17.03 5.28 -1.67
C GLU A 65 -16.03 6.08 -2.52
N THR A 66 -15.88 5.67 -3.78
CA THR A 66 -15.08 6.41 -4.76
C THR A 66 -15.89 7.56 -5.33
N ILE A 67 -15.31 8.76 -5.40
CA ILE A 67 -15.91 9.89 -6.09
C ILE A 67 -15.63 9.75 -7.59
N ASN A 68 -16.68 9.76 -8.42
CA ASN A 68 -16.59 9.69 -9.87
C ASN A 68 -16.73 11.07 -10.54
#